data_AF-A0A154L0L1-F1
#
_entry.id   AF-A0A154L0L1-F1
#
_cell.length_a   1.000
_cell.length_b   1.000
_cell.length_c   1.000
_cell.angle_alpha   90.00
_cell.angle_beta   90.00
_cell.angle_gamma   90.00
#
_symmetry.space_group_name_H-M   'P 1'
#
loop_
_entity.id
_entity.type
_entity.pdbx_description
1 polymer ?
#
loop_
_entity_poly.entity_id
_entity_poly.type
_entity_poly.pdbx_seq_one_letter_code
_entity_poly.pdbx_strand_id
1 'polypeptide(L)'
;MLGEERVLVIAAHPDDEVLGCGGTMARYRALGCSVRVVFLAEGVTARFSPEQFSSPEVREQSARRNANALSAMAALGIDADHVFLSERPCCRLDQVPLIDLTKEIESHIRDFLPTRLFTHSADDPNVDHGVAHRAVLPAVRPLAGQSLRAVFAFEVLSSTEWNPLKPFAPTVFHDISLNMEQKIAAMAAYESEMLPAPHPRSPEVLRALACYRGAQAGVSYAEGFALIRGLNL
;
A
#
# COMPACT_ATOMS: atom_id res chain seq x y z
N MET A 1 -14.94 18.18 6.58
CA MET A 1 -14.08 17.92 7.77
C MET A 1 -13.30 16.65 7.52
N LEU A 2 -12.14 16.40 8.18
CA LEU A 2 -11.36 15.18 7.90
C LEU A 2 -12.16 13.88 8.12
N GLY A 3 -13.16 13.85 9.02
CA GLY A 3 -14.01 12.67 9.27
C GLY A 3 -14.90 12.21 8.10
N GLU A 4 -14.94 12.93 6.98
CA GLU A 4 -15.67 12.54 5.76
C GLU A 4 -14.76 11.92 4.68
N GLU A 5 -13.46 11.79 4.96
CA GLU A 5 -12.51 11.26 3.99
C GLU A 5 -12.71 9.76 3.76
N ARG A 6 -12.60 9.35 2.50
CA ARG A 6 -12.64 7.95 2.05
C ARG A 6 -11.32 7.65 1.36
N VAL A 7 -10.49 6.84 2.01
CA VAL A 7 -9.11 6.56 1.60
C VAL A 7 -9.05 5.21 0.90
N LEU A 8 -8.63 5.20 -0.36
CA LEU A 8 -8.38 3.99 -1.11
C LEU A 8 -6.87 3.76 -1.24
N VAL A 9 -6.39 2.61 -0.80
CA VAL A 9 -5.00 2.18 -0.98
C VAL A 9 -4.96 1.08 -2.02
N ILE A 10 -4.19 1.30 -3.09
CA ILE A 10 -3.92 0.30 -4.13
C ILE A 10 -2.49 -0.20 -3.91
N ALA A 11 -2.37 -1.42 -3.40
CA ALA A 11 -1.12 -2.12 -3.15
C ALA A 11 -0.93 -3.26 -4.16
N ALA A 12 0.32 -3.59 -4.48
CA ALA A 12 0.59 -4.67 -5.39
C ALA A 12 0.46 -6.00 -4.65
N HIS A 13 1.14 -6.12 -3.52
CA HIS A 13 1.15 -7.30 -2.66
C HIS A 13 0.63 -6.95 -1.26
N PRO A 14 0.08 -7.92 -0.52
CA PRO A 14 -0.10 -7.78 0.92
C PRO A 14 1.26 -7.48 1.56
N ASP A 15 1.30 -6.54 2.51
CA ASP A 15 2.43 -5.91 3.21
C ASP A 15 2.87 -4.55 2.69
N ASP A 16 2.81 -4.30 1.38
CA ASP A 16 3.15 -3.01 0.75
C ASP A 16 2.35 -1.85 1.37
N GLU A 17 1.08 -2.07 1.66
CA GLU A 17 0.18 -1.09 2.25
C GLU A 17 0.64 -0.66 3.65
N VAL A 18 1.13 -1.61 4.47
CA VAL A 18 1.62 -1.31 5.81
C VAL A 18 2.98 -0.65 5.72
N LEU A 19 3.87 -1.17 4.87
CA LEU A 19 5.21 -0.64 4.65
C LEU A 19 5.14 0.82 4.20
N GLY A 20 4.31 1.13 3.20
CA GLY A 20 4.20 2.46 2.62
C GLY A 20 3.26 3.42 3.35
N CYS A 21 2.14 2.94 3.89
CA CYS A 21 1.10 3.83 4.44
C CYS A 21 0.37 3.32 5.70
N GLY A 22 0.93 2.33 6.42
CA GLY A 22 0.28 1.73 7.59
C GLY A 22 -0.06 2.74 8.70
N GLY A 23 0.85 3.66 9.00
CA GLY A 23 0.61 4.69 10.02
C GLY A 23 -0.45 5.70 9.58
N THR A 24 -0.44 6.06 8.30
CA THR A 24 -1.40 6.95 7.65
C THR A 24 -2.81 6.34 7.66
N MET A 25 -2.93 5.06 7.33
CA MET A 25 -4.21 4.35 7.39
C MET A 25 -4.77 4.34 8.82
N ALA A 26 -3.95 3.97 9.80
CA ALA A 26 -4.33 4.02 11.23
C ALA A 26 -4.74 5.43 11.67
N ARG A 27 -4.02 6.46 11.23
CA ARG A 27 -4.38 7.86 11.47
C ARG A 27 -5.76 8.21 10.91
N TYR A 28 -6.04 7.86 9.66
CA TYR A 28 -7.35 8.12 9.06
C TYR A 28 -8.48 7.40 9.80
N ARG A 29 -8.25 6.14 10.22
CA ARG A 29 -9.22 5.41 11.06
C ARG A 29 -9.45 6.09 12.40
N ALA A 30 -8.39 6.56 13.08
CA ALA A 30 -8.52 7.30 14.33
C ALA A 30 -9.31 8.61 14.19
N LEU A 31 -9.35 9.19 12.98
CA LEU A 31 -10.14 10.38 12.65
C LEU A 31 -11.58 10.06 12.19
N GLY A 32 -12.01 8.79 12.25
CA GLY A 32 -13.34 8.35 11.84
C GLY A 32 -13.54 8.19 10.33
N CYS A 33 -12.44 8.21 9.55
CA CYS A 33 -12.50 8.07 8.09
C CYS A 33 -12.72 6.62 7.67
N SER A 34 -13.24 6.42 6.45
CA SER A 34 -13.28 5.09 5.84
C SER A 34 -11.99 4.81 5.10
N VAL A 35 -11.41 3.63 5.30
CA VAL A 35 -10.22 3.18 4.57
C VAL A 35 -10.57 1.87 3.85
N ARG A 36 -10.14 1.72 2.59
CA ARG A 36 -10.28 0.49 1.79
C ARG A 36 -8.92 0.16 1.20
N VAL A 37 -8.55 -1.12 1.24
CA VAL A 37 -7.28 -1.62 0.68
C VAL A 37 -7.58 -2.63 -0.42
N VAL A 38 -6.90 -2.48 -1.55
CA VAL A 38 -7.02 -3.38 -2.70
C VAL A 38 -5.62 -3.90 -3.04
N PHE A 39 -5.46 -5.21 -2.93
CA PHE A 39 -4.24 -5.92 -3.34
C PHE A 39 -4.42 -6.45 -4.76
N LEU A 40 -3.51 -6.10 -5.66
CA LEU A 40 -3.60 -6.50 -7.08
C LEU A 40 -3.05 -7.90 -7.36
N ALA A 41 -2.20 -8.44 -6.48
CA ALA A 41 -1.63 -9.79 -6.57
C ALA A 41 -1.48 -10.45 -5.17
N GLU A 42 -1.36 -11.78 -5.15
CA GLU A 42 -1.44 -12.60 -3.93
C GLU A 42 -0.13 -12.70 -3.11
N GLY A 43 1.02 -12.32 -3.69
CA GLY A 43 2.29 -12.19 -2.95
C GLY A 43 3.08 -13.48 -2.66
N VAL A 44 2.68 -14.65 -3.16
CA VAL A 44 3.31 -15.95 -2.80
C VAL A 44 4.06 -16.61 -3.97
N THR A 45 3.40 -16.69 -5.12
CA THR A 45 3.81 -17.44 -6.32
C THR A 45 5.16 -17.02 -6.91
N ALA A 46 5.70 -15.84 -6.60
CA ALA A 46 7.04 -15.42 -7.02
C ALA A 46 8.16 -16.34 -6.50
N ARG A 47 7.89 -17.12 -5.44
CA ARG A 47 8.82 -18.09 -4.84
C ARG A 47 8.77 -19.47 -5.51
N PHE A 48 7.90 -19.67 -6.49
CA PHE A 48 7.59 -20.98 -7.08
C PHE A 48 7.70 -20.95 -8.62
N SER A 49 7.88 -22.10 -9.25
CA SER A 49 7.75 -22.20 -10.70
C SER A 49 6.27 -22.20 -11.11
N PRO A 50 5.90 -21.72 -12.32
CA PRO A 50 4.51 -21.65 -12.77
C PRO A 50 3.75 -22.98 -12.67
N GLU A 51 4.44 -24.10 -12.88
CA GLU A 51 3.87 -25.45 -12.80
C GLU A 51 3.43 -25.81 -11.37
N GLN A 52 4.00 -25.14 -10.36
CA GLN A 52 3.71 -25.37 -8.94
C GLN A 52 2.60 -24.46 -8.39
N PHE A 53 2.09 -23.49 -9.18
CA PHE A 53 1.12 -22.50 -8.67
C PHE A 53 -0.16 -23.16 -8.13
N SER A 54 -0.54 -24.31 -8.69
CA SER A 54 -1.68 -25.10 -8.22
C SER A 54 -1.28 -26.19 -7.21
N SER A 55 -0.08 -26.14 -6.63
CA SER A 55 0.32 -27.09 -5.59
C SER A 55 -0.42 -26.84 -4.28
N PRO A 56 -0.59 -27.88 -3.43
CA PRO A 56 -1.13 -27.70 -2.08
C PRO A 56 -0.33 -26.71 -1.24
N GLU A 57 0.99 -26.70 -1.39
CA GLU A 57 1.89 -25.80 -0.67
C GLU A 57 1.64 -24.34 -1.02
N VAL A 58 1.51 -24.00 -2.31
CA VAL A 58 1.19 -22.62 -2.73
C VAL A 58 -0.16 -22.21 -2.16
N ARG A 59 -1.20 -23.05 -2.28
CA ARG A 59 -2.52 -22.73 -1.71
C ARG A 59 -2.48 -22.47 -0.21
N GLU A 60 -1.75 -23.27 0.55
CA GLU A 60 -1.59 -23.08 1.99
C GLU A 60 -0.88 -21.76 2.31
N GLN A 61 0.21 -21.46 1.60
CA GLN A 61 0.95 -20.21 1.78
C GLN A 61 0.11 -18.98 1.38
N SER A 62 -0.66 -19.04 0.28
CA SER A 62 -1.56 -17.97 -0.15
C SER A 62 -2.69 -17.75 0.85
N ALA A 63 -3.29 -18.83 1.38
CA ALA A 63 -4.30 -18.72 2.43
C ALA A 63 -3.74 -18.08 3.71
N ARG A 64 -2.53 -18.46 4.13
CA ARG A 64 -1.83 -17.83 5.26
C ARG A 64 -1.51 -16.37 4.96
N ARG A 65 -1.06 -16.04 3.75
CA ARG A 65 -0.77 -14.66 3.32
C ARG A 65 -2.03 -13.78 3.41
N ASN A 66 -3.17 -14.29 2.95
CA ASN A 66 -4.45 -13.62 3.05
C ASN A 66 -4.90 -13.43 4.51
N ALA A 67 -4.73 -14.44 5.36
CA ALA A 67 -5.03 -14.34 6.79
C ALA A 67 -4.16 -13.27 7.49
N ASN A 68 -2.87 -13.22 7.16
CA ASN A 68 -1.95 -12.20 7.66
C ASN A 68 -2.40 -10.80 7.22
N ALA A 69 -2.81 -10.63 5.96
CA ALA A 69 -3.32 -9.36 5.44
C ALA A 69 -4.56 -8.88 6.21
N LEU A 70 -5.53 -9.76 6.42
CA LEU A 70 -6.73 -9.43 7.20
C LEU A 70 -6.40 -9.11 8.66
N SER A 71 -5.45 -9.82 9.27
CA SER A 71 -5.00 -9.55 10.64
C SER A 71 -4.28 -8.19 10.74
N ALA A 72 -3.43 -7.86 9.77
CA ALA A 72 -2.77 -6.55 9.68
C ALA A 72 -3.81 -5.42 9.55
N MET A 73 -4.81 -5.58 8.68
CA MET A 73 -5.88 -4.61 8.50
C MET A 73 -6.72 -4.43 9.77
N ALA A 74 -7.04 -5.52 10.46
CA ALA A 74 -7.72 -5.46 11.75
C ALA A 74 -6.90 -4.70 12.82
N ALA A 75 -5.57 -4.88 12.84
CA ALA A 75 -4.68 -4.13 13.74
C ALA A 75 -4.66 -2.61 13.46
N LEU A 76 -4.97 -2.21 12.22
CA LEU A 76 -5.16 -0.80 11.83
C LEU A 76 -6.62 -0.31 12.00
N GLY A 77 -7.53 -1.16 12.49
CA GLY A 77 -8.94 -0.86 12.65
C GLY A 77 -9.74 -0.86 11.35
N ILE A 78 -9.29 -1.58 10.33
CA ILE A 78 -9.94 -1.73 9.02
C ILE A 78 -10.65 -3.09 8.98
N ASP A 79 -11.95 -3.06 8.69
CA ASP A 79 -12.80 -4.24 8.64
C ASP A 79 -12.55 -5.08 7.38
N ALA A 80 -12.77 -6.39 7.46
CA ALA A 80 -12.44 -7.33 6.38
C ALA A 80 -13.21 -7.06 5.07
N ASP A 81 -14.42 -6.50 5.13
CA ASP A 81 -15.23 -6.11 3.96
C ASP A 81 -14.70 -4.86 3.25
N HIS A 82 -13.71 -4.19 3.84
CA HIS A 82 -12.94 -3.11 3.24
C HIS A 82 -11.60 -3.58 2.63
N VAL A 83 -11.36 -4.88 2.56
CA VAL A 83 -10.14 -5.48 2.01
C VAL A 83 -10.47 -6.33 0.79
N PHE A 84 -9.81 -6.05 -0.33
CA PHE A 84 -9.89 -6.86 -1.53
C PHE A 84 -8.59 -7.62 -1.75
N LEU A 85 -8.70 -8.95 -1.86
CA LEU A 85 -7.57 -9.87 -2.06
C LEU A 85 -7.66 -10.47 -3.47
N SER A 86 -6.73 -10.10 -4.34
CA SER A 86 -6.58 -10.69 -5.67
C SER A 86 -5.90 -12.05 -5.63
N GLU A 87 -6.27 -12.94 -6.54
CA GLU A 87 -5.62 -14.25 -6.77
C GLU A 87 -4.55 -14.20 -7.87
N ARG A 88 -4.25 -13.01 -8.42
CA ARG A 88 -3.26 -12.88 -9.51
C ARG A 88 -1.86 -13.25 -9.02
N PRO A 89 -1.07 -13.96 -9.83
CA PRO A 89 0.29 -14.33 -9.45
C PRO A 89 1.19 -13.11 -9.16
N CYS A 90 2.02 -13.25 -8.14
CA CYS A 90 3.01 -12.26 -7.69
C CYS A 90 4.16 -12.12 -8.71
N CYS A 91 4.63 -10.90 -8.91
CA CYS A 91 5.68 -10.50 -9.86
C CYS A 91 5.35 -10.87 -11.32
N ARG A 92 4.07 -10.73 -11.69
CA ARG A 92 3.51 -11.12 -12.99
C ARG A 92 2.42 -10.16 -13.49
N LEU A 93 2.20 -9.01 -12.85
CA LEU A 93 1.17 -8.07 -13.29
C LEU A 93 1.48 -7.46 -14.67
N ASP A 94 2.73 -7.50 -15.11
CA ASP A 94 3.15 -7.14 -16.47
C ASP A 94 2.60 -8.08 -17.55
N GLN A 95 2.11 -9.27 -17.17
CA GLN A 95 1.46 -10.23 -18.05
C GLN A 95 -0.06 -10.03 -18.13
N VAL A 96 -0.62 -9.21 -17.24
CA VAL A 96 -2.03 -8.86 -17.24
C VAL A 96 -2.21 -7.62 -18.14
N PRO A 97 -3.18 -7.61 -19.07
CA PRO A 97 -3.46 -6.41 -19.84
C PRO A 97 -3.73 -5.23 -18.91
N LEU A 98 -2.96 -4.14 -19.05
CA LEU A 98 -3.04 -2.98 -18.15
C LEU A 98 -4.47 -2.44 -18.01
N ILE A 99 -5.25 -2.50 -19.10
CA ILE A 99 -6.65 -2.07 -19.13
C ILE A 99 -7.55 -2.86 -18.18
N ASP A 100 -7.26 -4.14 -17.94
CA ASP A 100 -8.06 -4.97 -17.03
C ASP A 100 -7.81 -4.58 -15.57
N LEU A 101 -6.54 -4.34 -15.21
CA LEU A 101 -6.16 -3.79 -13.90
C LEU A 101 -6.77 -2.40 -13.70
N THR A 102 -6.69 -1.53 -14.72
CA THR A 102 -7.31 -0.20 -14.67
C THR A 102 -8.82 -0.28 -14.45
N LYS A 103 -9.54 -1.17 -15.14
CA LYS A 103 -10.99 -1.33 -14.98
C LYS A 103 -11.38 -1.87 -13.60
N GLU A 104 -10.59 -2.77 -13.03
CA GLU A 104 -10.78 -3.28 -11.66
C GLU A 104 -10.60 -2.16 -10.63
N ILE A 105 -9.55 -1.34 -10.77
CA ILE A 105 -9.33 -0.15 -9.93
C ILE A 105 -10.50 0.85 -10.11
N GLU A 106 -10.96 1.08 -11.34
CA GLU A 106 -12.12 1.93 -11.59
C GLU A 106 -13.40 1.41 -10.93
N SER A 107 -13.64 0.09 -10.87
CA SER A 107 -14.78 -0.44 -10.11
C SER A 107 -14.68 -0.13 -8.63
N HIS A 108 -13.50 -0.32 -8.03
CA HIS A 108 -13.30 0.06 -6.63
C HIS A 108 -13.50 1.56 -6.41
N ILE A 109 -13.05 2.42 -7.34
CA ILE A 109 -13.29 3.87 -7.27
C ILE A 109 -14.78 4.20 -7.38
N ARG A 110 -15.52 3.59 -8.30
CA ARG A 110 -16.97 3.84 -8.47
C ARG A 110 -17.76 3.41 -7.24
N ASP A 111 -17.43 2.26 -6.67
CA ASP A 111 -18.15 1.70 -5.52
C ASP A 111 -17.78 2.41 -4.22
N PHE A 112 -16.49 2.78 -4.07
CA PHE A 112 -15.98 3.39 -2.85
C PHE A 112 -15.93 4.92 -2.87
N LEU A 113 -16.17 5.59 -4.00
CA LEU A 113 -16.09 7.05 -4.17
C LEU A 113 -14.99 7.71 -3.31
N PRO A 114 -13.71 7.28 -3.44
CA PRO A 114 -12.64 7.77 -2.60
C PRO A 114 -12.42 9.27 -2.78
N THR A 115 -12.00 9.93 -1.71
CA THR A 115 -11.52 11.32 -1.73
C THR A 115 -10.01 11.38 -1.82
N ARG A 116 -9.30 10.32 -1.39
CA ARG A 116 -7.85 10.19 -1.43
C ARG A 116 -7.46 8.80 -1.92
N LEU A 117 -6.45 8.72 -2.78
CA LEU A 117 -5.90 7.46 -3.26
C LEU A 117 -4.39 7.40 -3.04
N PHE A 118 -3.90 6.26 -2.55
CA PHE A 118 -2.49 5.96 -2.35
C PHE A 118 -2.10 4.78 -3.24
N THR A 119 -0.96 4.88 -3.90
CA THR A 119 -0.38 3.79 -4.70
C THR A 119 1.15 3.83 -4.68
N HIS A 120 1.79 2.90 -5.37
CA HIS A 120 3.24 2.78 -5.45
C HIS A 120 3.94 3.95 -6.14
N SER A 121 5.22 4.15 -5.82
CA SER A 121 6.14 5.03 -6.55
C SER A 121 6.32 4.57 -8.01
N ALA A 122 6.43 5.53 -8.93
CA ALA A 122 6.60 5.25 -10.36
C ALA A 122 7.95 4.61 -10.70
N ASP A 123 8.97 4.88 -9.89
CA ASP A 123 10.36 4.45 -10.12
C ASP A 123 10.77 3.28 -9.20
N ASP A 124 9.81 2.64 -8.54
CA ASP A 124 10.05 1.41 -7.79
C ASP A 124 10.52 0.28 -8.74
N PRO A 125 11.60 -0.44 -8.42
CA PRO A 125 12.15 -1.48 -9.29
C PRO A 125 11.31 -2.76 -9.36
N ASN A 126 10.37 -2.98 -8.43
CA ASN A 126 9.45 -4.12 -8.51
C ASN A 126 8.46 -3.93 -9.67
N VAL A 127 8.40 -4.92 -10.57
CA VAL A 127 7.57 -4.89 -11.77
C VAL A 127 6.09 -4.66 -11.44
N ASP A 128 5.57 -5.29 -10.39
CA ASP A 128 4.17 -5.17 -10.01
C ASP A 128 3.87 -3.79 -9.41
N HIS A 129 4.82 -3.20 -8.67
CA HIS A 129 4.69 -1.85 -8.12
C HIS A 129 4.57 -0.82 -9.26
N GLY A 130 5.47 -0.91 -10.25
CA GLY A 130 5.42 -0.08 -11.44
C GLY A 130 4.16 -0.30 -12.28
N VAL A 131 3.69 -1.54 -12.44
CA VAL A 131 2.42 -1.84 -13.13
C VAL A 131 1.23 -1.26 -12.37
N ALA A 132 1.17 -1.41 -11.05
CA ALA A 132 0.11 -0.86 -10.20
C ALA A 132 0.03 0.66 -10.36
N HIS A 133 1.17 1.36 -10.26
CA HIS A 133 1.26 2.80 -10.50
C HIS A 133 0.67 3.18 -11.87
N ARG A 134 1.13 2.51 -12.94
CA ARG A 134 0.67 2.77 -14.31
C ARG A 134 -0.81 2.45 -14.51
N ALA A 135 -1.37 1.47 -13.80
CA ALA A 135 -2.79 1.11 -13.88
C ALA A 135 -3.68 2.13 -13.16
N VAL A 136 -3.19 2.70 -12.05
CA VAL A 136 -3.89 3.73 -11.27
C VAL A 136 -4.04 5.03 -12.04
N LEU A 137 -2.98 5.54 -12.70
CA LEU A 137 -3.02 6.84 -13.37
C LEU A 137 -4.21 7.04 -14.35
N PRO A 138 -4.50 6.13 -15.30
CA PRO A 138 -5.66 6.24 -16.16
C PRO A 138 -6.99 6.00 -15.40
N ALA A 139 -7.01 5.15 -14.36
CA ALA A 139 -8.19 4.92 -13.53
C ALA A 139 -8.63 6.18 -12.77
N VAL A 140 -7.66 7.03 -12.39
CA VAL A 140 -7.90 8.30 -11.70
C VAL A 140 -7.92 9.52 -12.62
N ARG A 141 -8.06 9.34 -13.95
CA ARG A 141 -8.08 10.47 -14.90
C ARG A 141 -9.05 11.59 -14.45
N PRO A 142 -8.67 12.86 -14.56
CA PRO A 142 -9.47 13.97 -14.01
C PRO A 142 -10.74 14.16 -14.84
N LEU A 143 -11.89 13.75 -14.30
CA LEU A 143 -13.21 14.01 -14.88
C LEU A 143 -14.01 14.93 -13.96
N ALA A 144 -14.89 15.74 -14.54
CA ALA A 144 -15.78 16.60 -13.78
C ALA A 144 -16.68 15.76 -12.85
N GLY A 145 -16.91 16.26 -11.63
CA GLY A 145 -17.79 15.62 -10.65
C GLY A 145 -17.19 14.43 -9.88
N GLN A 146 -15.89 14.15 -10.02
CA GLN A 146 -15.23 13.12 -9.20
C GLN A 146 -15.03 13.56 -7.74
N SER A 147 -15.17 12.60 -6.82
CA SER A 147 -14.91 12.77 -5.38
C SER A 147 -13.41 12.89 -5.04
N LEU A 148 -12.56 12.36 -5.91
CA LEU A 148 -11.13 12.20 -5.66
C LEU A 148 -10.40 13.55 -5.71
N ARG A 149 -9.91 14.00 -4.56
CA ARG A 149 -9.19 15.27 -4.36
C ARG A 149 -7.69 15.11 -4.33
N ALA A 150 -7.18 13.93 -3.98
CA ALA A 150 -5.75 13.71 -3.83
C ALA A 150 -5.33 12.33 -4.32
N VAL A 151 -4.20 12.26 -5.02
CA VAL A 151 -3.55 11.03 -5.44
C VAL A 151 -2.08 11.10 -5.02
N PHE A 152 -1.63 10.10 -4.28
CA PHE A 152 -0.31 10.02 -3.68
C PHE A 152 0.41 8.75 -4.13
N ALA A 153 1.73 8.87 -4.28
CA ALA A 153 2.63 7.72 -4.37
C ALA A 153 3.38 7.52 -3.05
N PHE A 154 3.54 6.28 -2.61
CA PHE A 154 4.34 5.88 -1.44
C PHE A 154 5.60 5.12 -1.84
N GLU A 155 6.59 5.14 -0.95
CA GLU A 155 7.76 4.24 -0.99
C GLU A 155 7.49 2.95 -0.22
N VAL A 156 8.15 1.87 -0.64
CA VAL A 156 8.09 0.56 0.02
C VAL A 156 9.50 0.15 0.40
N LEU A 157 9.72 -0.11 1.69
CA LEU A 157 10.98 -0.66 2.20
C LEU A 157 11.18 -2.10 1.70
N SER A 158 12.43 -2.44 1.38
CA SER A 158 12.81 -3.63 0.63
C SER A 158 12.33 -3.62 -0.83
N SER A 159 12.23 -2.43 -1.44
CA SER A 159 11.98 -2.30 -2.87
C SER A 159 12.44 -0.94 -3.41
N THR A 160 11.78 0.14 -3.01
CA THR A 160 11.96 1.47 -3.59
C THR A 160 13.41 1.97 -3.44
N GLU A 161 14.08 1.62 -2.34
CA GLU A 161 15.45 2.04 -2.06
C GLU A 161 16.50 1.36 -2.96
N TRP A 162 16.14 0.29 -3.69
CA TRP A 162 17.05 -0.39 -4.61
C TRP A 162 17.30 0.36 -5.92
N ASN A 163 16.60 1.48 -6.16
CA ASN A 163 16.84 2.37 -7.29
C ASN A 163 17.53 3.68 -6.88
N PRO A 164 18.85 3.67 -6.63
CA PRO A 164 19.57 4.86 -6.17
C PRO A 164 19.72 5.96 -7.23
N LEU A 165 19.46 5.64 -8.51
CA LEU A 165 19.51 6.63 -9.60
C LEU A 165 18.27 7.52 -9.62
N LYS A 166 17.16 7.04 -9.04
CA LYS A 166 15.90 7.78 -8.89
C LYS A 166 15.34 7.56 -7.50
N PRO A 167 16.00 8.10 -6.46
CA PRO A 167 15.56 7.90 -5.08
C PRO A 167 14.19 8.54 -4.88
N PHE A 168 13.38 7.93 -4.00
CA PHE A 168 12.08 8.48 -3.65
C PHE A 168 12.22 9.82 -2.94
N ALA A 169 11.54 10.83 -3.48
CA ALA A 169 11.56 12.21 -3.01
C ALA A 169 10.16 12.63 -2.54
N PRO A 170 9.79 12.39 -1.27
CA PRO A 170 8.48 12.77 -0.77
C PRO A 170 8.34 14.30 -0.68
N THR A 171 7.15 14.79 -1.00
CA THR A 171 6.78 16.22 -0.91
C THR A 171 5.64 16.47 0.08
N VAL A 172 4.97 15.41 0.51
CA VAL A 172 3.88 15.44 1.50
C VAL A 172 4.24 14.48 2.62
N PHE A 173 3.99 14.90 3.85
CA PHE A 173 4.30 14.10 5.04
C PHE A 173 3.05 13.99 5.90
N HIS A 174 2.71 12.77 6.28
CA HIS A 174 1.65 12.53 7.25
C HIS A 174 2.26 12.23 8.60
N ASP A 175 1.95 13.05 9.60
CA ASP A 175 2.35 12.82 10.98
C ASP A 175 1.66 11.57 11.53
N ILE A 176 2.45 10.53 11.77
CA ILE A 176 2.02 9.25 12.32
C ILE A 176 2.57 9.03 13.73
N SER A 177 2.99 10.10 14.42
CA SER A 177 3.62 10.00 15.74
C SER A 177 2.74 9.27 16.77
N LEU A 178 1.41 9.39 16.65
CA LEU A 178 0.43 8.69 17.50
C LEU A 178 0.06 7.29 17.01
N ASN A 179 0.45 6.92 15.79
CA ASN A 179 0.03 5.70 15.11
C ASN A 179 1.21 4.78 14.72
N MET A 180 2.45 5.17 15.05
CA MET A 180 3.65 4.40 14.70
C MET A 180 3.60 2.97 15.26
N GLU A 181 3.19 2.80 16.51
CA GLU A 181 3.12 1.47 17.13
C GLU A 181 2.00 0.60 16.55
N GLN A 182 0.91 1.20 16.06
CA GLN A 182 -0.13 0.47 15.32
C GLN A 182 0.40 -0.01 13.96
N LYS A 183 1.21 0.80 13.26
CA LYS A 183 1.92 0.36 12.04
C LYS A 183 2.83 -0.83 12.32
N ILE A 184 3.60 -0.78 13.41
CA ILE A 184 4.48 -1.89 13.81
C ILE A 184 3.68 -3.15 14.15
N ALA A 185 2.59 -3.03 14.89
CA ALA A 185 1.71 -4.15 15.22
C ALA A 185 1.08 -4.77 13.96
N ALA A 186 0.65 -3.96 13.00
CA ALA A 186 0.13 -4.44 11.72
C ALA A 186 1.20 -5.16 10.90
N MET A 187 2.44 -4.66 10.88
CA MET A 187 3.54 -5.35 10.18
C MET A 187 3.83 -6.71 10.82
N ALA A 188 3.72 -6.82 12.15
CA ALA A 188 3.96 -8.08 12.87
C ALA A 188 2.97 -9.20 12.51
N ALA A 189 1.79 -8.86 11.98
CA ALA A 189 0.85 -9.85 11.47
C ALA A 189 1.36 -10.54 10.20
N TYR A 190 2.29 -9.94 9.45
CA TYR A 190 2.98 -10.57 8.33
C TYR A 190 4.19 -11.38 8.81
N GLU A 191 3.91 -12.48 9.51
CA GLU A 191 4.89 -13.31 10.22
C GLU A 191 6.10 -13.75 9.36
N SER A 192 5.92 -13.96 8.06
CA SER A 192 6.98 -14.39 7.14
C SER A 192 7.82 -13.25 6.56
N GLU A 193 7.39 -12.01 6.71
CA GLU A 193 8.00 -10.85 6.05
C GLU A 193 8.68 -9.89 7.02
N MET A 194 8.17 -9.82 8.25
CA MET A 194 8.80 -9.04 9.31
C MET A 194 9.97 -9.83 9.90
N LEU A 195 11.17 -9.50 9.45
CA LEU A 195 12.41 -10.13 9.89
C LEU A 195 13.15 -9.27 10.92
N PRO A 196 14.03 -9.86 11.76
CA PRO A 196 14.85 -9.11 12.70
C PRO A 196 15.75 -8.07 12.01
N ALA A 197 16.12 -7.01 12.74
CA ALA A 197 17.14 -6.09 12.28
C ALA A 197 18.43 -6.83 11.90
N PRO A 198 19.15 -6.40 10.84
CA PRO A 198 19.00 -5.14 10.13
C PRO A 198 18.11 -5.23 8.87
N HIS A 199 17.18 -6.19 8.78
CA HIS A 199 16.31 -6.30 7.61
C HIS A 199 15.47 -5.02 7.39
N PRO A 200 15.25 -4.53 6.15
CA PRO A 200 14.51 -3.28 5.92
C PRO A 200 13.08 -3.26 6.48
N ARG A 201 12.46 -4.44 6.59
CA ARG A 201 11.11 -4.61 7.14
C ARG A 201 11.08 -4.80 8.67
N SER A 202 12.23 -4.68 9.35
CA SER A 202 12.28 -4.82 10.81
C SER A 202 11.63 -3.63 11.51
N PRO A 203 11.12 -3.81 12.74
CA PRO A 203 10.48 -2.71 13.47
C PRO A 203 11.43 -1.54 13.74
N GLU A 204 12.73 -1.80 13.90
CA GLU A 204 13.77 -0.78 14.06
C GLU A 204 13.93 0.04 12.79
N VAL A 205 14.04 -0.60 11.62
CA VAL A 205 14.22 0.10 10.34
C VAL A 205 12.96 0.86 9.94
N LEU A 206 11.78 0.31 10.19
CA LEU A 206 10.51 1.00 9.99
C LEU A 206 10.42 2.28 10.83
N ARG A 207 10.80 2.23 12.12
CA ARG A 207 10.88 3.42 12.98
C ARG A 207 11.96 4.40 12.51
N ALA A 208 13.10 3.90 12.04
CA ALA A 208 14.19 4.74 11.54
C ALA A 208 13.77 5.54 10.31
N LEU A 209 13.13 4.90 9.31
CA LEU A 209 12.59 5.62 8.15
C LEU A 209 11.54 6.64 8.58
N ALA A 210 10.58 6.24 9.42
CA ALA A 210 9.53 7.14 9.88
C ALA A 210 10.10 8.34 10.67
N CYS A 211 11.16 8.13 11.47
CA CYS A 211 11.85 9.19 12.19
C CYS A 211 12.56 10.14 11.22
N TYR A 212 13.25 9.60 10.22
CA TYR A 212 13.89 10.43 9.19
C TYR A 212 12.88 11.28 8.43
N ARG A 213 11.76 10.70 7.99
CA ARG A 213 10.66 11.45 7.36
C ARG A 213 10.02 12.46 8.33
N GLY A 214 9.88 12.11 9.60
CA GLY A 214 9.40 13.01 10.65
C GLY A 214 10.30 14.25 10.79
N ALA A 215 11.62 14.06 10.79
CA ALA A 215 12.58 15.16 10.84
C ALA A 215 12.49 16.09 9.63
N GLN A 216 12.13 15.58 8.44
CA GLN A 216 11.88 16.41 7.25
C GLN A 216 10.63 17.30 7.38
N ALA A 217 9.68 16.93 8.26
CA ALA A 217 8.40 17.62 8.45
C ALA A 217 8.24 18.29 9.83
N GLY A 218 9.23 18.17 10.72
CA GLY A 218 9.18 18.74 12.07
C GLY A 218 8.32 17.97 13.08
N VAL A 219 8.15 16.66 12.92
CA VAL A 219 7.41 15.77 13.84
C VAL A 219 8.23 14.52 14.20
N SER A 220 7.81 13.75 15.21
CA SER A 220 8.59 12.59 15.69
C SER A 220 8.64 11.45 14.68
N TYR A 221 7.49 11.12 14.07
CA TYR A 221 7.39 10.10 13.03
C TYR A 221 6.45 10.55 11.92
N ALA A 222 6.86 10.37 10.66
CA ALA A 222 6.01 10.62 9.51
C ALA A 222 6.14 9.52 8.45
N GLU A 223 5.10 9.36 7.63
CA GLU A 223 5.21 8.69 6.33
C GLU A 223 5.30 9.76 5.24
N GLY A 224 6.24 9.55 4.30
CA GLY A 224 6.47 10.45 3.18
C GLY A 224 5.74 9.97 1.93
N PHE A 225 5.14 10.90 1.20
CA PHE A 225 4.42 10.66 -0.05
C PHE A 225 4.85 11.65 -1.13
N ALA A 226 4.86 11.21 -2.39
CA ALA A 226 4.91 12.10 -3.53
C ALA A 226 3.49 12.45 -3.98
N LEU A 227 3.15 13.73 -4.07
CA LEU A 227 1.86 14.16 -4.59
C LEU A 227 1.81 14.03 -6.12
N ILE A 228 0.96 13.15 -6.64
CA ILE A 228 0.71 13.01 -8.08
C ILE A 228 -0.29 14.09 -8.54
N ARG A 229 -1.36 14.30 -7.78
CA ARG A 229 -2.39 15.33 -8.06
C ARG A 229 -3.12 15.72 -6.78
N GLY A 230 -3.38 17.01 -6.58
CA GLY A 230 -4.15 17.54 -5.45
C GLY A 230 -5.12 18.65 -5.87
N LEU A 231 -6.28 18.70 -5.23
CA LEU A 231 -7.28 19.76 -5.35
C LEU A 231 -7.77 20.14 -3.94
N ASN A 232 -7.47 21.37 -3.50
CA ASN A 232 -7.89 21.91 -2.20
C ASN A 232 -7.57 20.96 -1.03
N LEU A 233 -6.29 20.56 -0.91
CA LEU A 233 -5.80 19.53 0.02
C LEU A 233 -5.92 19.90 1.49
#